data_AF-A0A832MQC2-F1
#
_entry.id   AF-A0A832MQC2-F1
#
_cell.length_a   1.000
_cell.length_b   1.000
_cell.length_c   1.000
_cell.angle_alpha   90.00
_cell.angle_beta   90.00
_cell.angle_gamma   90.00
#
_symmetry.space_group_name_H-M   'P 1'
#
loop_
_entity.id
_entity.type
_entity.pdbx_description
1 polymer ?
#
loop_
_entity_poly.entity_id
_entity_poly.type
_entity_poly.pdbx_seq_one_letter_code
_entity_poly.pdbx_strand_id
1 'polypeptide(L)'
;MVNLSELLSIALNIEAEGYAFYTNLASAQTDEQSKQLFQNLAQQEREHQEIFKKLINEFSQPDSSKDNWVSEEVVGYLKSYANMSIFPTMTKMKQMSSTEALKLAVEVEKDSIIFYSELLPYAGNERETIKKVISEEKRHLMDLLALLSQ
;
A
#
# COMPACT_ATOMS: atom_id res chain seq x y z
N MET A 1 16.08 10.54 15.65
CA MET A 1 16.26 9.76 14.40
C MET A 1 15.73 8.37 14.66
N VAL A 2 14.99 7.82 13.71
CA VAL A 2 14.28 6.55 13.81
C VAL A 2 14.72 5.64 12.67
N ASN A 3 14.68 4.33 12.90
CA ASN A 3 15.02 3.35 11.88
C ASN A 3 13.87 3.27 10.86
N LEU A 4 14.21 3.10 9.57
CA LEU A 4 13.25 2.86 8.49
C LEU A 4 12.24 1.75 8.80
N SER A 5 12.58 0.79 9.66
CA SER A 5 11.69 -0.29 10.12
C SER A 5 10.34 0.22 10.64
N GLU A 6 10.27 1.42 11.23
CA GLU A 6 9.00 2.02 11.67
C GLU A 6 8.11 2.39 10.48
N LEU A 7 8.67 3.01 9.44
CA LEU A 7 7.94 3.32 8.21
C LEU A 7 7.55 2.07 7.42
N LEU A 8 8.42 1.05 7.40
CA LEU A 8 8.09 -0.25 6.81
C LEU A 8 6.97 -0.96 7.57
N SER A 9 6.86 -0.76 8.88
CA SER A 9 5.74 -1.27 9.67
C SER A 9 4.42 -0.57 9.30
N ILE A 10 4.46 0.72 8.95
CA ILE A 10 3.30 1.43 8.42
C ILE A 10 2.94 0.89 7.03
N ALA A 11 3.93 0.69 6.15
CA ALA A 11 3.71 0.08 4.83
C ALA A 11 3.08 -1.32 4.93
N LEU A 12 3.60 -2.17 5.83
CA LEU A 12 2.98 -3.46 6.13
C LEU A 12 1.51 -3.34 6.56
N ASN A 13 1.18 -2.31 7.35
CA ASN A 13 -0.20 -2.06 7.77
C ASN A 13 -1.07 -1.56 6.61
N ILE A 14 -0.53 -0.76 5.69
CA ILE A 14 -1.22 -0.35 4.45
C ILE A 14 -1.62 -1.59 3.67
N GLU A 15 -0.70 -2.52 3.40
CA GLU A 15 -0.98 -3.78 2.69
C GLU A 15 -1.98 -4.68 3.45
N ALA A 16 -1.94 -4.67 4.77
CA ALA A 16 -2.89 -5.43 5.59
C ALA A 16 -4.32 -4.92 5.50
N GLU A 17 -4.48 -3.60 5.59
CA GLU A 17 -5.75 -2.95 5.41
C GLU A 17 -6.20 -3.03 3.94
N GLY A 18 -5.28 -2.98 2.97
CA GLY A 18 -5.51 -3.19 1.54
C GLY A 18 -6.10 -4.58 1.25
N TYR A 19 -5.50 -5.64 1.79
CA TYR A 19 -6.04 -7.00 1.70
C TYR A 19 -7.49 -7.09 2.20
N ALA A 20 -7.74 -6.55 3.40
CA ALA A 20 -9.08 -6.54 4.00
C ALA A 20 -10.06 -5.72 3.16
N PHE A 21 -9.63 -4.53 2.72
CA PHE A 21 -10.40 -3.62 1.88
C PHE A 21 -10.84 -4.28 0.57
N TYR A 22 -9.91 -4.86 -0.19
CA TYR A 22 -10.22 -5.50 -1.47
C TYR A 22 -11.03 -6.79 -1.30
N THR A 23 -10.79 -7.57 -0.24
CA THR A 23 -11.64 -8.72 0.10
C THR A 23 -13.09 -8.27 0.35
N ASN A 24 -13.28 -7.18 1.08
CA ASN A 24 -14.60 -6.64 1.37
C ASN A 24 -15.26 -6.07 0.11
N LEU A 25 -14.53 -5.30 -0.72
CA LEU A 25 -15.05 -4.79 -1.99
C LEU A 25 -15.51 -5.93 -2.90
N ALA A 26 -14.69 -6.97 -3.07
CA ALA A 26 -15.05 -8.15 -3.84
C ALA A 26 -16.34 -8.81 -3.34
N SER A 27 -16.51 -8.93 -2.02
CA SER A 27 -17.71 -9.53 -1.43
C SER A 27 -19.00 -8.72 -1.65
N ALA A 28 -18.85 -7.40 -1.84
CA ALA A 28 -19.96 -6.47 -2.03
C ALA A 28 -20.32 -6.25 -3.51
N GLN A 29 -19.48 -6.69 -4.46
CA GLN A 29 -19.76 -6.52 -5.88
C GLN A 29 -20.71 -7.59 -6.44
N THR A 30 -21.66 -7.13 -7.26
CA THR A 30 -22.51 -8.01 -8.09
C THR A 30 -21.98 -8.19 -9.51
N ASP A 31 -21.16 -7.25 -9.98
CA ASP A 31 -20.49 -7.33 -11.27
C ASP A 31 -19.27 -8.27 -11.18
N GLU A 32 -19.25 -9.30 -12.02
CA GLU A 32 -18.26 -10.37 -11.94
C GLU A 32 -16.85 -9.88 -12.33
N GLN A 33 -16.75 -8.92 -13.25
CA GLN A 33 -15.46 -8.34 -13.67
C GLN A 33 -14.82 -7.55 -12.52
N SER A 34 -15.57 -6.66 -11.88
CA SER A 34 -15.12 -5.89 -10.72
C SER A 34 -14.77 -6.79 -9.54
N LYS A 35 -15.61 -7.82 -9.30
CA LYS A 35 -15.37 -8.81 -8.24
C LYS A 35 -14.07 -9.56 -8.45
N GLN A 36 -13.82 -10.07 -9.65
CA GLN A 36 -12.59 -10.79 -9.97
C GLN A 36 -11.35 -9.90 -9.83
N LEU A 37 -11.44 -8.64 -10.28
CA LEU A 37 -10.35 -7.67 -10.13
C LEU A 37 -10.01 -7.47 -8.64
N PHE A 38 -11.00 -7.18 -7.79
CA PHE A 38 -10.75 -6.98 -6.36
C PHE A 38 -10.24 -8.24 -5.65
N GLN A 39 -10.64 -9.44 -6.06
CA GLN A 39 -10.06 -10.68 -5.53
C GLN A 39 -8.58 -10.82 -5.89
N ASN A 40 -8.21 -10.47 -7.12
CA ASN A 40 -6.82 -10.52 -7.57
C ASN A 40 -5.96 -9.47 -6.86
N LEU A 41 -6.49 -8.26 -6.66
CA LEU A 41 -5.82 -7.20 -5.91
C LEU A 41 -5.57 -7.65 -4.47
N ALA A 42 -6.60 -8.15 -3.76
CA ALA A 42 -6.42 -8.68 -2.41
C ALA A 42 -5.28 -9.71 -2.32
N GLN A 43 -5.22 -10.66 -3.25
CA GLN A 43 -4.15 -11.64 -3.24
C GLN A 43 -2.75 -11.02 -3.43
N GLN A 44 -2.63 -9.98 -4.26
CA GLN A 44 -1.37 -9.25 -4.46
C GLN A 44 -0.96 -8.46 -3.21
N GLU A 45 -1.89 -7.75 -2.55
CA GLU A 45 -1.59 -7.05 -1.28
C GLU A 45 -1.03 -8.04 -0.24
N ARG A 46 -1.58 -9.25 -0.17
CA ARG A 46 -1.10 -10.28 0.74
C ARG A 46 0.34 -10.70 0.44
N GLU A 47 0.75 -10.71 -0.82
CA GLU A 47 2.12 -10.98 -1.23
C GLU A 47 3.04 -9.82 -0.84
N HIS A 48 2.58 -8.58 -1.00
CA HIS A 48 3.30 -7.37 -0.57
C HIS A 48 3.47 -7.30 0.94
N GLN A 49 2.48 -7.72 1.74
CA GLN A 49 2.64 -7.88 3.19
C GLN A 49 3.85 -8.75 3.54
N GLU A 50 4.02 -9.88 2.85
CA GLU A 50 5.14 -10.79 3.10
C GLU A 50 6.48 -10.17 2.69
N ILE A 51 6.49 -9.33 1.64
CA ILE A 51 7.66 -8.53 1.25
C ILE A 51 8.01 -7.54 2.37
N PHE A 52 7.07 -6.72 2.83
CA PHE A 52 7.36 -5.73 3.88
C PHE A 52 7.72 -6.36 5.22
N LYS A 53 7.15 -7.52 5.59
CA LYS A 53 7.61 -8.28 6.77
C LYS A 53 9.08 -8.68 6.67
N LYS A 54 9.52 -9.15 5.49
CA LYS A 54 10.93 -9.51 5.26
C LYS A 54 11.83 -8.29 5.36
N LEU A 55 11.44 -7.18 4.74
CA LEU A 55 12.16 -5.91 4.83
C LEU A 55 12.31 -5.47 6.29
N ILE A 56 11.23 -5.46 7.10
CA ILE A 56 11.32 -5.10 8.52
C ILE A 56 12.39 -5.92 9.26
N ASN A 57 12.47 -7.23 9.00
CA ASN A 57 13.48 -8.10 9.61
C ASN A 57 14.91 -7.74 9.17
N GLU A 58 15.11 -7.38 7.91
CA GLU A 58 16.41 -6.95 7.37
C GLU A 58 16.88 -5.62 7.97
N PHE A 59 15.97 -4.66 8.15
CA PHE A 59 16.26 -3.34 8.72
C PHE A 59 16.32 -3.32 10.26
N SER A 60 15.82 -4.35 10.94
CA SER A 60 15.89 -4.48 12.40
C SER A 60 17.24 -5.01 12.90
N GLN A 61 18.17 -5.37 12.01
CA GLN A 61 19.46 -5.91 12.41
C GLN A 61 20.46 -4.78 12.78
N PRO A 62 21.21 -4.93 13.89
CA PRO A 62 22.05 -3.87 14.46
C PRO A 62 23.26 -3.43 13.60
N ASP A 63 23.54 -4.13 12.49
CA ASP A 63 24.65 -3.84 11.56
C ASP A 63 24.21 -3.02 10.33
N SER A 64 22.97 -2.51 10.34
CA SER A 64 22.46 -1.69 9.25
C SER A 64 23.19 -0.35 9.19
N SER A 65 23.76 -0.01 8.03
CA SER A 65 24.48 1.24 7.76
C SER A 65 23.68 2.50 8.17
N LYS A 66 24.40 3.62 8.37
CA LYS A 66 23.81 4.94 8.70
C LYS A 66 22.80 5.46 7.66
N ASP A 67 22.66 4.78 6.52
CA ASP A 67 21.79 5.18 5.40
C ASP A 67 20.30 4.85 5.65
N ASN A 68 19.98 4.08 6.70
CA ASN A 68 18.62 3.63 7.02
C ASN A 68 17.92 4.49 8.10
N TRP A 69 18.56 5.59 8.50
CA TRP A 69 18.01 6.50 9.52
C TRP A 69 17.13 7.55 8.86
N VAL A 70 15.96 7.73 9.45
CA VAL A 70 14.96 8.69 9.01
C VAL A 70 14.78 9.74 10.11
N SER A 71 14.56 11.00 9.70
CA SER A 71 14.25 12.04 10.67
C SER A 71 12.87 11.81 11.29
N GLU A 72 12.69 12.22 12.54
CA GLU A 72 11.38 12.13 13.21
C GLU A 72 10.31 12.97 12.50
N GLU A 73 10.71 14.05 11.85
CA GLU A 73 9.82 14.88 11.02
C GLU A 73 9.26 14.09 9.84
N VAL A 74 10.11 13.37 9.08
CA VAL A 74 9.67 12.54 7.94
C VAL A 74 8.77 11.41 8.41
N VAL A 75 9.12 10.76 9.54
CA VAL A 75 8.26 9.72 10.12
C VAL A 75 6.91 10.28 10.56
N GLY A 76 6.89 11.42 11.23
CA GLY A 76 5.66 12.11 11.63
C GLY A 76 4.79 12.49 10.44
N TYR A 77 5.39 13.02 9.38
CA TYR A 77 4.71 13.35 8.12
C TYR A 77 4.07 12.11 7.50
N LEU A 78 4.84 11.05 7.23
CA LEU A 78 4.33 9.85 6.55
C LEU A 78 3.29 9.12 7.38
N LYS A 79 3.48 9.03 8.69
CA LYS A 79 2.48 8.47 9.61
C LYS A 79 1.19 9.28 9.58
N SER A 80 1.27 10.60 9.58
CA SER A 80 0.08 11.47 9.48
C SER A 80 -0.58 11.31 8.12
N TYR A 81 0.18 11.26 7.03
CA TYR A 81 -0.33 11.06 5.68
C TYR A 81 -1.10 9.74 5.55
N ALA A 82 -0.55 8.62 6.04
CA ALA A 82 -1.25 7.33 6.05
C ALA A 82 -2.55 7.38 6.89
N ASN A 83 -2.50 7.98 8.08
CA ASN A 83 -3.65 8.11 8.97
C ASN A 83 -4.74 9.07 8.47
N MET A 84 -4.40 10.04 7.62
CA MET A 84 -5.35 11.05 7.13
C MET A 84 -5.88 10.75 5.74
N SER A 85 -5.11 10.08 4.88
CA SER A 85 -5.45 9.87 3.47
C SER A 85 -5.76 8.40 3.14
N ILE A 86 -4.91 7.48 3.59
CA ILE A 86 -4.97 6.06 3.18
C ILE A 86 -6.00 5.29 4.03
N PHE A 87 -5.74 5.13 5.33
CA PHE A 87 -6.58 4.30 6.20
C PHE A 87 -8.03 4.78 6.32
N PRO A 88 -8.33 6.09 6.38
CA PRO A 88 -9.72 6.55 6.36
C PRO A 88 -10.47 6.19 5.08
N THR A 89 -9.77 6.00 3.96
CA THR A 89 -10.39 5.64 2.67
C THR A 89 -10.73 4.15 2.65
N MET A 90 -9.82 3.29 3.12
CA MET A 90 -10.05 1.83 3.24
C MET A 90 -11.17 1.46 4.24
N THR A 91 -11.41 2.31 5.24
CA THR A 91 -12.46 2.06 6.26
C THR A 91 -13.85 2.56 5.87
N LYS A 92 -13.99 3.27 4.73
CA LYS A 92 -15.29 3.70 4.20
C LYS A 92 -16.07 2.50 3.65
N MET A 93 -16.68 1.71 4.53
CA MET A 93 -17.55 0.61 4.15
C MET A 93 -19.02 1.04 4.23
N LYS A 94 -19.62 1.27 3.05
CA LYS A 94 -21.06 1.42 2.83
C LYS A 94 -21.45 0.56 1.63
N GLN A 95 -22.74 0.24 1.48
CA GLN A 95 -23.21 -0.25 0.19
C GLN A 95 -22.89 0.83 -0.86
N MET A 96 -21.95 0.51 -1.74
CA MET A 96 -21.42 1.41 -2.75
C MET A 96 -21.58 0.76 -4.11
N SER A 97 -21.85 1.59 -5.12
CA SER A 97 -21.84 1.14 -6.50
C SER A 97 -20.43 0.68 -6.92
N SER A 98 -20.35 -0.15 -7.96
CA SER A 98 -19.06 -0.58 -8.51
C SER A 98 -18.17 0.60 -8.93
N THR A 99 -18.77 1.65 -9.49
CA THR A 99 -18.05 2.89 -9.86
C THR A 99 -17.48 3.62 -8.64
N GLU A 100 -18.22 3.69 -7.52
CA GLU A 100 -17.71 4.30 -6.29
C GLU A 100 -16.60 3.46 -5.66
N ALA A 101 -16.73 2.14 -5.65
CA ALA A 101 -15.70 1.22 -5.19
C ALA A 101 -14.39 1.38 -5.99
N LEU A 102 -14.49 1.44 -7.32
CA LEU A 102 -13.33 1.65 -8.19
C LEU A 102 -12.66 3.01 -7.94
N LYS A 103 -13.43 4.08 -7.73
CA LYS A 103 -12.85 5.40 -7.41
C LYS A 103 -12.09 5.39 -6.09
N LEU A 104 -12.64 4.75 -5.06
CA LEU A 104 -11.95 4.62 -3.77
C LEU A 104 -10.68 3.77 -3.89
N ALA A 105 -10.73 2.66 -4.64
CA ALA A 105 -9.56 1.84 -4.92
C ALA A 105 -8.46 2.64 -5.64
N VAL A 106 -8.82 3.45 -6.65
CA VAL A 106 -7.87 4.35 -7.34
C VAL A 106 -7.22 5.35 -6.38
N GLU A 107 -7.97 5.90 -5.43
CA GLU A 107 -7.41 6.79 -4.40
C GLU A 107 -6.39 6.05 -3.51
N VAL A 108 -6.76 4.86 -3.03
CA VAL A 108 -5.90 4.00 -2.21
C VAL A 108 -4.59 3.66 -2.92
N GLU A 109 -4.65 3.22 -4.17
CA GLU A 109 -3.46 2.87 -4.95
C GLU A 109 -2.52 4.06 -5.15
N LYS A 110 -3.08 5.22 -5.49
CA LYS A 110 -2.29 6.44 -5.69
C LYS A 110 -1.57 6.86 -4.41
N ASP A 111 -2.26 6.86 -3.28
CA ASP A 111 -1.67 7.28 -2.02
C ASP A 111 -0.63 6.27 -1.52
N SER A 112 -0.83 4.97 -1.76
CA SER A 112 0.15 3.92 -1.46
C SER A 112 1.41 4.06 -2.31
N ILE A 113 1.27 4.31 -3.62
CA ILE A 113 2.40 4.61 -4.52
C ILE A 113 3.21 5.81 -4.03
N ILE A 114 2.54 6.89 -3.60
CA ILE A 114 3.20 8.07 -3.03
C ILE A 114 3.96 7.67 -1.77
N PHE A 115 3.30 6.99 -0.83
CA PHE A 115 3.91 6.55 0.42
C PHE A 115 5.19 5.74 0.17
N TYR A 116 5.14 4.72 -0.71
CA TYR A 116 6.29 3.87 -1.01
C TYR A 116 7.41 4.61 -1.74
N SER A 117 7.06 5.58 -2.60
CA SER A 117 8.05 6.40 -3.28
C SER A 117 8.87 7.25 -2.30
N GLU A 118 8.24 7.75 -1.23
CA GLU A 118 8.90 8.50 -0.16
C GLU A 118 9.85 7.64 0.69
N LEU A 119 9.74 6.31 0.65
CA LEU A 119 10.67 5.41 1.35
C LEU A 119 12.00 5.22 0.60
N LEU A 120 12.00 5.39 -0.73
CA LEU A 120 13.14 5.08 -1.59
C LEU A 120 14.46 5.75 -1.18
N PRO A 121 14.50 7.03 -0.76
CA PRO A 121 15.75 7.69 -0.35
C PRO A 121 16.45 7.00 0.83
N TYR A 122 15.71 6.25 1.66
CA TYR A 122 16.19 5.64 2.89
C TYR A 122 16.37 4.12 2.77
N ALA A 123 15.96 3.54 1.64
CA ALA A 123 15.84 2.10 1.46
C ALA A 123 17.17 1.35 1.25
N GLY A 124 18.31 2.06 1.13
CA GLY A 124 19.63 1.45 0.94
C GLY A 124 19.64 0.36 -0.15
N ASN A 125 20.06 -0.84 0.23
CA ASN A 125 20.12 -2.01 -0.68
C ASN A 125 18.75 -2.55 -1.09
N GLU A 126 17.70 -2.32 -0.29
CA GLU A 126 16.34 -2.81 -0.55
C GLU A 126 15.54 -1.88 -1.45
N ARG A 127 16.16 -0.82 -1.97
CA ARG A 127 15.54 0.13 -2.90
C ARG A 127 14.91 -0.54 -4.11
N GLU A 128 15.54 -1.58 -4.67
CA GLU A 128 15.00 -2.30 -5.82
C GLU A 128 13.79 -3.18 -5.45
N THR A 129 13.76 -3.71 -4.23
CA THR A 129 12.59 -4.45 -3.71
C THR A 129 11.38 -3.51 -3.60
N ILE A 130 11.55 -2.32 -3.01
CA ILE A 130 10.47 -1.32 -2.89
C ILE A 130 10.01 -0.82 -4.28
N LYS A 131 10.94 -0.60 -5.22
CA LYS A 131 10.58 -0.22 -6.60
C LYS A 131 9.74 -1.27 -7.32
N LYS A 132 9.97 -2.55 -7.04
CA LYS A 132 9.14 -3.62 -7.60
C LYS A 132 7.71 -3.46 -7.12
N VAL A 133 7.48 -3.37 -5.81
CA VAL A 133 6.15 -3.14 -5.21
C VAL A 133 5.48 -1.90 -5.84
N ILE A 134 6.17 -0.76 -5.90
CA ILE A 134 5.65 0.46 -6.57
C ILE A 134 5.23 0.20 -8.03
N SER A 135 5.96 -0.66 -8.74
CA SER A 135 5.65 -1.00 -10.13
C SER A 135 4.44 -1.95 -10.24
N GLU A 136 4.09 -2.67 -9.18
CA GLU A 136 2.90 -3.52 -9.10
C GLU A 136 1.68 -2.69 -8.74
N GLU A 137 1.77 -1.79 -7.75
CA GLU A 137 0.71 -0.80 -7.46
C GLU A 137 0.35 0.05 -8.67
N LYS A 138 1.35 0.44 -9.48
CA LYS A 138 1.09 1.15 -10.73
C LYS A 138 0.29 0.30 -11.72
N ARG A 139 0.47 -1.02 -11.75
CA ARG A 139 -0.35 -1.93 -12.57
C ARG A 139 -1.75 -2.06 -11.98
N HIS A 140 -1.88 -2.18 -10.67
CA HIS A 140 -3.18 -2.16 -9.98
C HIS A 140 -3.99 -0.92 -10.36
N LEU A 141 -3.36 0.25 -10.24
CA LEU A 141 -3.95 1.54 -10.63
C LEU A 141 -4.37 1.56 -12.11
N MET A 142 -3.55 1.03 -13.01
CA MET A 142 -3.88 0.96 -14.44
C MET A 142 -5.09 0.06 -14.70
N ASP A 143 -5.16 -1.10 -14.06
CA ASP A 143 -6.27 -2.05 -14.21
C ASP A 143 -7.59 -1.46 -13.68
N LEU A 144 -7.53 -0.79 -12.52
CA LEU A 144 -8.67 -0.07 -11.93
C LEU A 144 -9.16 1.06 -12.84
N LEU A 145 -8.25 1.87 -13.39
CA LEU A 145 -8.60 2.97 -14.30
C LEU A 145 -9.19 2.45 -15.61
N ALA A 146 -8.65 1.36 -16.16
CA ALA A 146 -9.17 0.74 -17.37
C ALA A 146 -10.61 0.24 -17.16
N LEU A 147 -10.91 -0.35 -16.01
CA LEU A 147 -12.27 -0.78 -15.67
C LEU A 147 -13.21 0.41 -15.39
N LEU A 148 -12.73 1.45 -14.73
CA LEU A 148 -13.51 2.66 -14.43
C LEU A 148 -13.88 3.47 -15.69
N SER A 149 -13.09 3.33 -16.76
CA SER A 149 -13.28 4.06 -18.02
C SER A 149 -14.22 3.38 -19.04
N GLN A 150 -14.71 2.18 -18.73
CA GLN A 150 -15.69 1.44 -19.54
C GLN A 150 -17.12 1.96 -19.29
#